data_AF-A0A2N5DRM9-F1
#
_entry.id   AF-A0A2N5DRM9-F1
#
_cell.length_a   1.000
_cell.length_b   1.000
_cell.length_c   1.000
_cell.angle_alpha   90.00
_cell.angle_beta   90.00
_cell.angle_gamma   90.00
#
_symmetry.space_group_name_H-M   'P 1'
#
loop_
_entity.id
_entity.type
_entity.pdbx_description
1 polymer ?
#
loop_
_entity_poly.entity_id
_entity_poly.type
_entity_poly.pdbx_seq_one_letter_code
_entity_poly.pdbx_strand_id
1 'polypeptide(L)'
;MIGLAGATLVACAEKAIPERQILGADPARGLALIEAEGCGACHRVPGLKWPRGAVGGPLDGMSSQTMIAGRFPNRPDVLVAWLRDAPAMAPDTAMPASGLAEDQARDVAAYLYTLDAD
;
A
#
# COMPACT_ATOMS: atom_id res chain seq x y z
N MET A 1 26.40 39.81 -34.09
CA MET A 1 25.63 40.44 -33.01
C MET A 1 24.16 40.15 -33.30
N ILE A 2 23.34 39.37 -32.60
CA ILE A 2 23.38 38.55 -31.39
C ILE A 2 22.29 37.50 -31.68
N GLY A 3 22.62 36.21 -31.61
CA GLY A 3 21.62 35.14 -31.61
C GLY A 3 21.20 34.88 -30.16
N LEU A 4 19.90 34.76 -29.91
CA LEU A 4 19.38 34.28 -28.63
C LEU A 4 18.13 33.43 -28.88
N ALA A 5 18.34 32.13 -29.10
CA ALA A 5 17.29 31.13 -28.99
C ALA A 5 17.23 30.69 -27.52
N GLY A 6 16.26 31.22 -26.78
CA GLY A 6 15.98 30.78 -25.41
C GLY A 6 15.13 29.52 -25.43
N ALA A 7 15.76 28.36 -25.27
CA ALA A 7 15.05 27.11 -24.99
C ALA A 7 14.78 27.03 -23.48
N THR A 8 13.55 27.30 -23.05
CA THR A 8 13.12 27.03 -21.68
C THR A 8 12.84 25.54 -21.53
N LEU A 9 13.78 24.82 -20.96
CA LEU A 9 13.58 23.45 -20.47
C LEU A 9 12.68 23.52 -19.22
N VAL A 10 11.41 23.17 -19.39
CA VAL A 10 10.53 22.79 -18.28
C VAL A 10 10.97 21.40 -17.84
N ALA A 11 11.72 21.32 -16.75
CA ALA A 11 11.98 20.07 -16.06
C ALA A 11 10.73 19.75 -15.22
N CYS A 12 9.87 18.84 -15.71
CA CYS A 12 9.01 18.08 -14.83
C CYS A 12 9.96 17.24 -13.95
N ALA A 13 10.20 17.68 -12.72
CA ALA A 13 10.83 16.82 -11.74
C ALA A 13 9.82 15.70 -11.46
N GLU A 14 10.01 14.55 -12.11
CA GLU A 14 9.34 13.31 -11.73
C GLU A 14 9.78 13.06 -10.29
N LYS A 15 8.95 13.48 -9.34
CA LYS A 15 9.22 13.29 -7.92
C LYS A 15 8.89 11.84 -7.66
N ALA A 16 9.84 10.96 -7.96
CA ALA A 16 9.78 9.57 -7.55
C ALA A 16 9.46 9.57 -6.05
N ILE A 17 8.28 9.06 -5.69
CA ILE A 17 7.94 8.85 -4.28
C ILE A 17 8.92 7.75 -3.85
N PRO A 18 9.83 8.02 -2.89
CA PRO A 18 10.74 6.99 -2.42
C PRO A 18 9.91 5.78 -2.03
N GLU A 19 10.30 4.59 -2.49
CA GLU A 19 9.69 3.34 -2.05
C GLU A 19 9.55 3.38 -0.53
N ARG A 20 8.32 3.22 -0.03
CA ARG A 20 8.03 3.28 1.40
C ARG A 20 8.51 1.98 2.06
N GLN A 21 9.81 1.92 2.33
CA GLN A 21 10.43 0.75 2.95
C GLN A 21 10.17 0.74 4.47
N ILE A 22 9.83 -0.43 5.01
CA ILE A 22 9.70 -0.66 6.46
C ILE A 22 10.90 -1.47 6.92
N LEU A 23 11.84 -0.82 7.62
CA LEU A 23 13.05 -1.48 8.10
C LEU A 23 12.71 -2.64 9.05
N GLY A 24 13.38 -3.77 8.82
CA GLY A 24 13.21 -5.01 9.61
C GLY A 24 11.95 -5.80 9.29
N ALA A 25 11.20 -5.43 8.25
CA ALA A 25 10.06 -6.20 7.75
C ALA A 25 10.44 -7.08 6.54
N ASP A 26 9.74 -8.19 6.37
CA ASP A 26 9.92 -9.15 5.29
C ASP A 26 8.67 -9.23 4.37
N PRO A 27 8.73 -8.65 3.16
CA PRO A 27 7.64 -8.72 2.20
C PRO A 27 7.19 -10.14 1.82
N ALA A 28 8.10 -11.13 1.81
CA ALA A 28 7.74 -12.51 1.48
C ALA A 28 6.88 -13.14 2.58
N ARG A 29 7.21 -12.87 3.85
CA ARG A 29 6.33 -13.19 4.98
C ARG A 29 5.00 -12.44 4.89
N GLY A 30 5.03 -11.19 4.46
CA GLY A 30 3.84 -10.37 4.24
C GLY A 30 2.84 -11.01 3.28
N LEU A 31 3.30 -11.51 2.12
CA LEU A 31 2.43 -12.23 1.18
C LEU A 31 1.83 -13.51 1.79
N ALA A 32 2.64 -14.28 2.53
CA ALA A 32 2.14 -15.49 3.19
C ALA A 32 1.06 -15.16 4.25
N LEU A 33 1.22 -14.07 5.00
CA LEU A 33 0.23 -13.58 5.95
C LEU A 33 -1.04 -13.07 5.25
N ILE A 34 -0.93 -12.37 4.13
CA ILE A 34 -2.08 -11.93 3.33
C ILE A 34 -2.95 -13.12 2.90
N GLU A 35 -2.33 -14.23 2.52
CA GLU A 35 -3.03 -15.46 2.18
C GLU A 35 -3.69 -16.09 3.42
N ALA A 36 -2.94 -16.21 4.52
CA ALA A 36 -3.42 -16.83 5.76
C ALA A 36 -4.56 -16.05 6.45
N GLU A 37 -4.48 -14.72 6.45
CA GLU A 37 -5.49 -13.82 7.04
C GLU A 37 -6.69 -13.57 6.12
N GLY A 38 -6.72 -14.21 4.95
CA GLY A 38 -7.87 -14.17 4.05
C GLY A 38 -8.10 -12.80 3.39
N CYS A 39 -7.07 -11.96 3.25
CA CYS A 39 -7.19 -10.65 2.61
C CYS A 39 -7.76 -10.76 1.18
N GLY A 40 -7.43 -11.85 0.48
CA GLY A 40 -7.94 -12.18 -0.85
C GLY A 40 -9.46 -12.39 -0.94
N ALA A 41 -10.16 -12.63 0.18
CA ALA A 41 -11.62 -12.76 0.18
C ALA A 41 -12.33 -11.46 -0.21
N CYS A 42 -11.74 -10.31 0.15
CA CYS A 42 -12.29 -8.98 -0.15
C CYS A 42 -11.51 -8.25 -1.24
N HIS A 43 -10.20 -8.50 -1.35
CA HIS A 43 -9.32 -7.78 -2.28
C HIS A 43 -8.80 -8.67 -3.41
N ARG A 44 -8.46 -8.04 -4.54
CA ARG A 44 -7.53 -8.63 -5.50
C ARG A 44 -6.12 -8.24 -5.08
N VAL A 45 -5.29 -9.23 -4.80
CA VAL A 45 -3.92 -9.02 -4.35
C VAL A 45 -2.97 -9.57 -5.42
N PRO A 46 -2.09 -8.75 -6.01
CA PRO A 46 -0.97 -9.26 -6.81
C PRO A 46 -0.23 -10.37 -6.03
N GLY A 47 0.30 -11.38 -6.72
CA GLY A 47 0.92 -12.54 -6.07
C GLY A 47 -0.04 -13.61 -5.53
N LEU A 48 -1.33 -13.30 -5.31
CA LEU A 48 -2.33 -14.28 -4.87
C LEU A 48 -3.26 -14.69 -6.02
N LYS A 49 -3.33 -15.99 -6.33
CA LYS A 49 -4.16 -16.51 -7.44
C LYS A 49 -5.64 -16.62 -7.07
N TRP A 50 -5.94 -16.99 -5.83
CA TRP A 50 -7.28 -17.18 -5.29
C TRP A 50 -7.21 -17.11 -3.75
N PRO A 51 -8.22 -16.56 -3.04
CA PRO A 51 -9.42 -15.89 -3.55
C PRO A 51 -9.11 -14.53 -4.21
N ARG A 52 -10.09 -14.01 -4.99
CA ARG A 52 -9.97 -12.73 -5.72
C ARG A 52 -11.21 -11.86 -5.50
N GLY A 53 -11.35 -11.35 -4.29
CA GLY A 53 -12.45 -10.46 -3.92
C GLY A 53 -12.39 -9.12 -4.65
N ALA A 54 -13.54 -8.46 -4.75
CA ALA A 54 -13.65 -7.12 -5.35
C ALA A 54 -14.29 -6.08 -4.42
N VAL A 55 -14.79 -6.51 -3.25
CA VAL A 55 -15.49 -5.62 -2.29
C VAL A 55 -14.55 -4.53 -1.77
N GLY A 56 -13.31 -4.90 -1.43
CA GLY A 56 -12.30 -3.95 -0.95
C GLY A 56 -11.51 -3.27 -2.07
N GLY A 57 -11.81 -3.56 -3.34
CA GLY A 57 -11.01 -3.12 -4.47
C GLY A 57 -9.66 -3.86 -4.60
N PRO A 58 -8.91 -3.60 -5.68
CA PRO A 58 -7.64 -4.24 -5.89
C PRO A 58 -6.51 -3.48 -5.13
N LEU A 59 -5.44 -4.19 -4.77
CA LEU A 59 -4.33 -3.64 -3.98
C LEU A 59 -3.08 -3.33 -4.81
N ASP A 60 -3.14 -3.47 -6.13
CA ASP A 60 -2.12 -2.88 -7.01
C ASP A 60 -2.02 -1.37 -6.78
N GLY A 61 -0.81 -0.83 -6.93
CA GLY A 61 -0.54 0.59 -6.73
C GLY A 61 -0.58 1.08 -5.30
N MET A 62 -0.64 0.20 -4.29
CA MET A 62 -0.65 0.65 -2.90
C MET A 62 0.61 1.48 -2.54
N SER A 63 1.74 1.24 -3.21
CA SER A 63 2.97 2.02 -3.08
C SER A 63 2.83 3.48 -3.57
N SER A 64 1.93 3.76 -4.51
CA SER A 64 1.72 5.08 -5.11
C SER A 64 0.51 5.82 -4.54
N GLN A 65 -0.39 5.10 -3.86
CA GLN A 65 -1.56 5.71 -3.18
C GLN A 65 -1.14 6.69 -2.09
N THR A 66 -1.78 7.86 -2.08
CA THR A 66 -1.59 8.90 -1.06
C THR A 66 -2.41 8.64 0.20
N MET A 67 -3.53 7.92 0.08
CA MET A 67 -4.49 7.69 1.17
C MET A 67 -4.81 6.20 1.35
N ILE A 68 -4.87 5.74 2.59
CA ILE A 68 -5.38 4.43 2.99
C ILE A 68 -6.90 4.54 3.12
N ALA A 69 -7.64 3.67 2.42
CA ALA A 69 -9.11 3.62 2.43
C ALA A 69 -9.77 4.99 2.15
N GLY A 70 -9.08 5.87 1.41
CA GLY A 70 -9.53 7.25 1.14
C GLY A 70 -9.62 8.17 2.37
N ARG A 71 -9.16 7.73 3.56
CA ARG A 71 -9.41 8.42 4.84
C ARG A 71 -8.15 8.83 5.58
N PHE A 72 -7.09 8.02 5.52
CA PHE A 72 -5.87 8.26 6.30
C PHE A 72 -4.66 8.47 5.40
N PRO A 73 -3.67 9.30 5.78
CA PRO A 73 -2.45 9.44 5.00
C PRO A 73 -1.74 8.10 4.93
N ASN A 74 -1.35 7.68 3.73
CA ASN A 74 -0.64 6.43 3.54
C ASN A 74 0.81 6.61 4.04
N ARG A 75 1.05 6.21 5.28
CA ARG A 75 2.38 6.17 5.91
C ARG A 75 2.55 4.82 6.62
N PRO A 76 3.79 4.32 6.80
CA PRO A 76 4.01 3.00 7.36
C PRO A 76 3.32 2.74 8.70
N ASP A 77 3.44 3.64 9.68
CA ASP A 77 2.83 3.49 11.01
C ASP A 77 1.29 3.46 10.95
N VAL A 78 0.68 4.24 10.06
CA VAL A 78 -0.78 4.28 9.89
C VAL A 78 -1.28 3.05 9.15
N LEU A 79 -0.58 2.58 8.12
CA LEU A 79 -0.94 1.36 7.42
C LEU A 79 -0.83 0.14 8.35
N VAL A 80 0.22 0.08 9.17
CA VAL A 80 0.38 -0.96 10.18
C VAL A 80 -0.77 -0.92 11.19
N ALA A 81 -1.16 0.26 11.71
CA ALA A 81 -2.29 0.38 12.60
C ALA A 81 -3.61 -0.07 11.94
N TRP A 82 -3.84 0.34 10.70
CA TRP A 82 -5.02 -0.01 9.91
C TRP A 82 -5.11 -1.52 9.67
N LEU A 83 -4.00 -2.15 9.31
CA LEU A 83 -3.96 -3.59 9.07
C LEU A 83 -4.27 -4.40 10.32
N ARG A 84 -3.89 -3.93 11.51
CA ARG A 84 -4.18 -4.62 12.77
C ARG A 84 -5.65 -4.52 13.17
N ASP A 85 -6.20 -3.31 13.14
CA ASP A 85 -7.57 -3.03 13.58
C ASP A 85 -8.17 -1.83 12.84
N ALA A 86 -8.68 -2.08 11.63
CA ALA A 86 -9.38 -1.06 10.84
C ALA A 86 -10.63 -0.51 11.55
N PRO A 87 -11.50 -1.32 12.19
CA PRO A 87 -12.66 -0.81 12.94
C PRO A 87 -12.33 0.14 14.08
N ALA A 88 -11.20 -0.04 14.78
CA ALA A 88 -10.76 0.91 15.81
C ALA A 88 -10.40 2.29 15.25
N MET A 89 -9.98 2.37 13.99
CA MET A 89 -9.67 3.63 13.30
C MET A 89 -10.88 4.22 12.56
N ALA A 90 -11.72 3.36 11.98
CA ALA A 90 -12.91 3.72 11.22
C ALA A 90 -14.06 2.74 11.56
N PRO A 91 -14.90 3.04 12.57
CA PRO A 91 -15.94 2.13 13.03
C PRO A 91 -16.99 1.75 11.98
N ASP A 92 -17.10 2.54 10.91
CA ASP A 92 -17.98 2.36 9.76
C ASP A 92 -17.35 1.57 8.61
N THR A 93 -16.09 1.13 8.74
CA THR A 93 -15.42 0.32 7.72
C THR A 93 -15.99 -1.10 7.64
N ALA A 94 -16.05 -1.64 6.42
CA ALA A 94 -16.38 -3.05 6.20
C ALA A 94 -15.16 -3.99 6.38
N MET A 95 -13.94 -3.44 6.48
CA MET A 95 -12.74 -4.24 6.70
C MET A 95 -12.73 -4.74 8.16
N PRO A 96 -12.70 -6.07 8.40
CA PRO A 96 -12.67 -6.59 9.76
C PRO A 96 -11.34 -6.28 10.44
N ALA A 97 -11.31 -6.38 11.77
CA ALA A 97 -10.05 -6.48 12.50
C ALA A 97 -9.36 -7.80 12.10
N SER A 98 -8.10 -7.74 11.67
CA SER A 98 -7.33 -8.94 11.31
C SER A 98 -6.78 -9.66 12.53
N GLY A 99 -6.51 -8.92 13.62
CA GLY A 99 -5.86 -9.47 14.80
C GLY A 99 -4.34 -9.69 14.63
N LEU A 100 -3.75 -9.20 13.53
CA LEU A 100 -2.31 -9.27 13.29
C LEU A 100 -1.51 -8.66 14.46
N ALA A 101 -0.44 -9.35 14.86
CA ALA A 101 0.59 -8.76 15.70
C ALA A 101 1.32 -7.64 14.94
N GLU A 102 2.04 -6.79 15.67
CA GLU A 102 2.68 -5.62 15.06
C GLU A 102 3.72 -5.99 14.00
N ASP A 103 4.55 -6.99 14.27
CA ASP A 103 5.58 -7.49 13.35
C ASP A 103 4.96 -8.09 12.09
N GLN A 104 3.87 -8.84 12.24
CA GLN A 104 3.13 -9.40 11.10
C GLN A 104 2.51 -8.29 10.25
N ALA A 105 1.89 -7.29 10.86
CA ALA A 105 1.32 -6.15 10.14
C ALA A 105 2.39 -5.31 9.42
N ARG A 106 3.60 -5.22 9.98
CA ARG A 106 4.76 -4.59 9.31
C ARG A 106 5.19 -5.38 8.08
N ASP A 107 5.23 -6.70 8.14
CA ASP A 107 5.55 -7.55 6.99
C ASP A 107 4.50 -7.41 5.88
N VAL A 108 3.20 -7.42 6.25
CA VAL A 108 2.11 -7.19 5.31
C VAL A 108 2.21 -5.80 4.67
N ALA A 109 2.42 -4.75 5.47
CA ALA A 109 2.59 -3.39 4.95
C ALA A 109 3.82 -3.29 4.03
N ALA A 110 4.92 -3.96 4.35
CA ALA A 110 6.12 -4.00 3.51
C ALA A 110 5.82 -4.64 2.15
N TYR A 111 5.07 -5.75 2.13
CA TYR A 111 4.59 -6.35 0.88
C TYR A 111 3.70 -5.40 0.08
N LEU A 112 2.71 -4.77 0.73
CA LEU A 112 1.84 -3.83 0.04
C LEU A 112 2.60 -2.64 -0.56
N TYR A 113 3.70 -2.20 0.06
CA TYR A 113 4.55 -1.16 -0.49
C TYR A 113 5.46 -1.61 -1.64
N THR A 114 5.56 -2.91 -1.94
CA THR A 114 6.17 -3.38 -3.19
C THR A 114 5.18 -3.41 -4.36
N LEU A 115 3.91 -3.06 -4.15
CA LEU A 115 2.88 -3.11 -5.17
C LEU A 115 2.72 -1.75 -5.85
N ASP A 116 3.28 -1.62 -7.06
CA ASP A 116 3.10 -0.46 -7.93
C ASP A 116 1.82 -0.56 -8.76
N ALA A 117 1.41 0.58 -9.33
CA ALA A 117 0.32 0.64 -10.29
C ALA A 117 0.94 0.34 -11.65
N ASP A 118 0.51 -0.73 -12.30
CA ASP A 118 0.93 -1.09 -13.66
C ASP A 118 0.44 -0.06 -14.69
#